data_AF-A0A9D1FN20-F1
#
_entry.id   AF-A0A9D1FN20-F1
#
_cell.length_a   1.000
_cell.length_b   1.000
_cell.length_c   1.000
_cell.angle_alpha   90.00
_cell.angle_beta   90.00
_cell.angle_gamma   90.00
#
_symmetry.space_group_name_H-M   'P 1'
#
loop_
_entity.id
_entity.type
_entity.pdbx_description
1 polymer ?
#
loop_
_entity_poly.entity_id
_entity_poly.type
_entity_poly.pdbx_seq_one_letter_code
_entity_poly.pdbx_strand_id
1 'polypeptide(L)'
;MEGTIFDIQRFSVHDGPGIRTTVFMKGCPLRCRWCHNPEGLAAAPQLQYTEQECIHCGLCGGHPTLENVKNCPSGALKICGRKISAEKLLEETLRDEALYGTEGGVTFSGGECMMQADFVAEMLRLIKARGLTTAIDTSGYTSWDSFEKTLDFCDWYLYDVKMYNDALHKNTPAWTIS
;
A
#
# COMPACT_ATOMS: atom_id res chain seq x y z
N MET A 1 -4.30 -14.50 -9.17
CA MET A 1 -3.74 -14.40 -7.79
C MET A 1 -4.40 -13.23 -7.08
N GLU A 2 -4.57 -13.23 -5.76
CA GLU A 2 -5.20 -12.13 -5.01
C GLU A 2 -4.25 -11.45 -4.02
N GLY A 3 -4.46 -10.15 -3.78
CA GLY A 3 -3.79 -9.34 -2.78
C GLY A 3 -4.76 -8.41 -2.08
N THR A 4 -4.31 -7.75 -1.01
CA THR A 4 -5.11 -6.77 -0.26
C THR A 4 -4.44 -5.40 -0.33
N ILE A 5 -5.17 -4.42 -0.87
CA ILE A 5 -4.72 -3.03 -1.02
C ILE A 5 -5.64 -2.10 -0.23
N PHE A 6 -5.16 -0.93 0.19
CA PHE A 6 -6.00 0.08 0.82
C PHE A 6 -6.17 1.36 0.01
N ASP A 7 -5.24 1.66 -0.90
CA ASP A 7 -5.38 2.83 -1.76
C ASP A 7 -4.64 2.64 -3.10
N ILE A 8 -5.03 3.45 -4.09
CA ILE A 8 -4.33 3.60 -5.37
C ILE A 8 -4.22 5.10 -5.63
N GLN A 9 -3.01 5.62 -5.43
CA GLN A 9 -2.70 7.00 -5.76
C GLN A 9 -2.28 7.10 -7.22
N ARG A 10 -2.93 7.98 -7.96
CA ARG A 10 -2.63 8.24 -9.36
C ARG A 10 -1.78 9.50 -9.47
N PHE A 11 -0.98 9.60 -10.52
CA PHE A 11 -0.14 10.77 -10.81
C PHE A 11 0.92 11.06 -9.73
N SER A 12 1.49 10.02 -9.13
CA SER A 12 2.61 10.13 -8.21
C SER A 12 3.89 10.50 -8.94
N VAL A 13 4.59 11.54 -8.45
CA VAL A 13 5.87 12.03 -9.01
C VAL A 13 7.05 11.89 -8.05
N HIS A 14 6.80 11.36 -6.85
CA HIS A 14 7.81 11.17 -5.80
C HIS A 14 8.08 9.70 -5.48
N ASP A 15 7.29 8.78 -6.03
CA ASP A 15 7.33 7.35 -5.71
C ASP A 15 8.17 6.54 -6.71
N GLY A 16 9.18 7.20 -7.28
CA GLY A 16 10.06 6.65 -8.32
C GLY A 16 10.11 7.57 -9.57
N PRO A 17 10.89 7.18 -10.58
CA PRO A 17 11.03 7.98 -11.81
C PRO A 17 9.76 8.03 -12.64
N GLY A 18 9.61 9.14 -13.35
CA GLY A 18 8.45 9.42 -14.20
C GLY A 18 7.15 9.61 -13.41
N ILE A 19 6.03 9.62 -14.14
CA ILE A 19 4.69 9.67 -13.53
C ILE A 19 4.27 8.23 -13.21
N ARG A 20 3.82 8.00 -11.98
CA ARG A 20 3.52 6.66 -11.49
C ARG A 20 2.12 6.56 -10.93
N THR A 21 1.56 5.35 -10.98
CA THR A 21 0.44 4.95 -10.14
C THR A 21 1.00 4.15 -8.97
N THR A 22 0.81 4.64 -7.75
CA THR A 22 1.28 3.99 -6.53
C THR A 22 0.16 3.18 -5.91
N VAL A 23 0.39 1.88 -5.77
CA VAL A 23 -0.53 0.93 -5.14
C VAL A 23 -0.10 0.74 -3.71
N PHE A 24 -0.98 1.07 -2.76
CA PHE A 24 -0.71 0.94 -1.34
C PHE A 24 -1.28 -0.38 -0.79
N MET A 25 -0.37 -1.29 -0.45
CA MET A 25 -0.67 -2.62 0.08
C MET A 25 -1.02 -2.59 1.57
N LYS A 26 -1.96 -3.45 2.00
CA LYS A 26 -2.24 -3.69 3.43
C LYS A 26 -1.19 -4.59 4.08
N GLY A 27 -1.03 -4.43 5.38
CA GLY A 27 -0.10 -5.17 6.23
C GLY A 27 1.23 -4.45 6.37
N CYS A 28 1.68 -4.23 7.60
CA CYS A 28 3.06 -3.84 7.91
C CYS A 28 3.47 -4.53 9.21
N PRO A 29 4.67 -5.13 9.30
CA PRO A 29 5.15 -5.74 10.53
C PRO A 29 5.71 -4.68 11.50
N LEU A 30 5.91 -3.46 11.02
CA LEU A 30 6.49 -2.35 11.78
C LEU A 30 5.41 -1.49 12.43
N ARG A 31 5.78 -0.72 13.45
CA ARG A 31 4.90 0.21 14.16
C ARG A 31 5.55 1.57 14.29
N CYS A 32 5.91 2.14 13.14
CA CYS A 32 6.58 3.45 13.06
C CYS A 32 5.80 4.50 13.87
N ARG A 33 6.46 5.20 14.81
CA ARG A 33 5.82 6.27 15.60
C ARG A 33 5.33 7.42 14.71
N TRP A 34 6.00 7.58 13.57
CA TRP A 34 5.70 8.52 12.49
C TRP A 34 5.17 7.78 11.25
N CYS A 35 4.43 6.68 11.42
CA CYS A 35 3.79 6.01 10.30
C CYS A 35 2.81 7.00 9.64
N HIS A 36 3.02 7.29 8.36
CA HIS A 36 2.13 8.17 7.59
C HIS A 36 0.83 7.46 7.20
N ASN A 37 0.86 6.12 7.11
CA ASN A 37 -0.26 5.28 6.68
C ASN A 37 -0.65 4.24 7.75
N PRO A 38 -1.06 4.65 8.97
CA PRO A 38 -1.41 3.71 10.05
C PRO A 38 -2.55 2.75 9.69
N GLU A 39 -3.42 3.10 8.76
CA GLU A 39 -4.47 2.25 8.20
C GLU A 39 -3.94 1.06 7.38
N GLY A 40 -2.70 1.16 6.91
CA GLY A 40 -1.95 0.12 6.21
C GLY A 40 -1.35 -0.94 7.12
N LEU A 41 -1.34 -0.75 8.46
CA LEU A 41 -0.64 -1.65 9.39
C LEU A 41 -1.28 -3.03 9.48
N ALA A 42 -2.61 -3.11 9.59
CA ALA A 42 -3.29 -4.41 9.65
C ALA A 42 -3.35 -5.05 8.26
N ALA A 43 -3.08 -6.35 8.18
CA ALA A 43 -3.15 -7.09 6.92
C ALA A 43 -4.60 -7.20 6.40
N ALA A 44 -5.58 -7.25 7.30
CA ALA A 44 -6.98 -7.36 6.94
C ALA A 44 -7.63 -5.99 6.65
N PRO A 45 -8.70 -5.96 5.84
CA PRO A 45 -9.62 -4.83 5.81
C PRO A 45 -10.13 -4.50 7.22
N GLN A 46 -10.20 -3.21 7.54
CA GLN A 46 -10.64 -2.72 8.84
C GLN A 46 -11.54 -1.51 8.71
N LEU A 47 -12.30 -1.22 9.76
CA LEU A 47 -13.01 0.06 9.84
C LEU A 47 -12.01 1.20 9.99
N GLN A 48 -12.24 2.26 9.22
CA GLN A 48 -11.55 3.53 9.34
C GLN A 48 -12.57 4.61 9.66
N TYR A 49 -12.29 5.37 10.71
CA TYR A 49 -13.09 6.49 11.15
C TYR A 49 -12.28 7.78 11.04
N THR A 50 -12.80 8.75 10.29
CA THR A 50 -12.23 10.09 10.17
C THR A 50 -13.14 11.07 10.90
N GLU A 51 -12.71 11.54 12.07
CA GLU A 51 -13.53 12.42 12.91
C GLU A 51 -13.92 13.72 12.20
N GLN A 52 -13.00 14.30 11.43
CA GLN A 52 -13.21 15.55 10.69
C GLN A 52 -14.30 15.46 9.61
N GLU A 53 -14.56 14.25 9.10
CA GLU A 53 -15.59 13.99 8.09
C GLU A 53 -16.94 13.67 8.75
N CYS A 54 -16.98 13.43 10.07
CA CYS A 54 -18.17 13.00 10.77
C CYS A 54 -19.13 14.16 11.01
N ILE A 55 -20.30 14.11 10.39
CA ILE A 55 -21.37 15.11 10.60
C ILE A 55 -22.26 14.80 11.83
N HIS A 56 -21.85 13.85 12.68
CA HIS A 56 -22.57 13.41 13.87
C HIS A 56 -24.05 13.05 13.64
N CYS A 57 -24.38 12.47 12.47
CA CYS A 57 -25.77 12.16 12.08
C CYS A 57 -26.44 11.03 12.90
N GLY A 58 -25.66 10.22 13.63
CA GLY A 58 -26.18 9.12 14.45
C GLY A 58 -26.68 7.87 13.68
N LEU A 59 -26.64 7.85 12.34
CA LEU A 59 -27.16 6.74 11.53
C LEU A 59 -26.39 5.41 11.65
N CYS A 60 -25.15 5.47 12.14
CA CYS A 60 -24.37 4.28 12.53
C CYS A 60 -24.65 3.80 13.97
N GLY A 61 -25.60 4.42 14.68
CA GLY A 61 -25.96 4.10 16.06
C GLY A 61 -24.91 4.49 17.10
N GLY A 62 -23.94 5.35 16.75
CA GLY A 62 -22.87 5.79 17.65
C GLY A 62 -21.77 4.74 17.89
N HIS A 63 -21.94 3.53 17.34
CA HIS A 63 -20.99 2.42 17.50
C HIS A 63 -20.67 1.83 16.11
N PRO A 64 -19.61 2.31 15.44
CA PRO A 64 -19.19 1.81 14.13
C PRO A 64 -18.96 0.30 14.08
N THR A 65 -19.55 -0.38 13.09
CA THR A 65 -19.35 -1.80 12.79
C THR A 65 -19.24 -2.02 11.28
N LEU A 66 -18.75 -3.20 10.87
CA LEU A 66 -18.71 -3.58 9.45
C LEU A 66 -20.10 -3.61 8.82
N GLU A 67 -21.15 -3.85 9.61
CA GLU A 67 -22.53 -3.92 9.12
C GLU A 67 -23.14 -2.52 8.90
N ASN A 68 -22.87 -1.59 9.81
CA ASN A 68 -23.46 -0.25 9.78
C ASN A 68 -22.62 0.81 9.06
N VAL A 69 -21.42 0.46 8.60
CA VAL A 69 -20.53 1.35 7.81
C VAL A 69 -21.28 1.99 6.62
N LYS A 70 -22.13 1.22 5.94
CA LYS A 70 -22.93 1.63 4.79
C LYS A 70 -23.95 2.74 5.12
N ASN A 71 -24.27 2.93 6.39
CA ASN A 71 -25.21 3.96 6.84
C ASN A 71 -24.53 5.33 7.01
N CYS A 72 -23.20 5.43 6.85
CA CYS A 72 -22.48 6.70 7.00
C CYS A 72 -22.60 7.54 5.71
N PRO A 73 -23.38 8.64 5.72
CA PRO A 73 -23.61 9.42 4.50
C PRO A 73 -22.43 10.33 4.15
N SER A 74 -21.60 10.70 5.13
CA SER A 74 -20.46 11.61 4.91
C SER A 74 -19.19 10.88 4.48
N GLY A 75 -19.18 9.54 4.50
CA GLY A 75 -17.96 8.74 4.25
C GLY A 75 -16.96 8.71 5.41
N ALA A 76 -17.25 9.40 6.51
CA ALA A 76 -16.42 9.43 7.73
C ALA A 76 -16.14 8.05 8.31
N LEU A 77 -17.03 7.10 8.08
CA LEU A 77 -16.85 5.71 8.41
C LEU A 77 -16.80 4.90 7.11
N LYS A 78 -15.68 4.24 6.87
CA LYS A 78 -15.46 3.41 5.68
C LYS A 78 -14.69 2.14 6.01
N ILE A 79 -14.72 1.17 5.11
CA ILE A 79 -13.83 0.00 5.17
C ILE A 79 -12.54 0.39 4.45
N CYS A 80 -11.44 0.41 5.20
CA CYS A 80 -10.10 0.58 4.66
C CYS A 80 -9.51 -0.78 4.33
N GLY A 81 -9.17 -1.00 3.06
CA GLY A 81 -8.70 -2.27 2.56
C GLY A 81 -9.75 -2.99 1.72
N ARG A 82 -9.33 -3.55 0.58
CA ARG A 82 -10.13 -4.48 -0.22
C ARG A 82 -9.23 -5.55 -0.82
N LYS A 83 -9.79 -6.75 -0.99
CA LYS A 83 -9.15 -7.79 -1.79
C LYS A 83 -9.29 -7.44 -3.27
N ILE A 84 -8.25 -7.72 -4.05
CA ILE A 84 -8.23 -7.48 -5.49
C ILE A 84 -7.41 -8.57 -6.18
N SER A 85 -7.85 -8.99 -7.36
CA SER A 85 -7.08 -9.91 -8.19
C SER A 85 -5.99 -9.15 -8.97
N ALA A 86 -4.92 -9.85 -9.34
CA ALA A 86 -3.82 -9.24 -10.10
C ALA A 86 -4.30 -8.68 -11.44
N GLU A 87 -5.21 -9.39 -12.11
CA GLU A 87 -5.81 -8.99 -13.37
C GLU A 87 -6.64 -7.71 -13.20
N LYS A 88 -7.44 -7.64 -12.12
CA LYS A 88 -8.27 -6.47 -11.86
C LYS A 88 -7.43 -5.26 -11.47
N LEU A 89 -6.38 -5.45 -10.67
CA LEU A 89 -5.48 -4.37 -10.30
C LEU A 89 -4.72 -3.85 -11.53
N LEU A 90 -4.26 -4.75 -12.41
CA LEU A 90 -3.62 -4.36 -13.66
C LEU A 90 -4.56 -3.51 -14.53
N GLU A 91 -5.83 -3.91 -14.69
CA GLU A 91 -6.82 -3.08 -15.38
C GLU A 91 -6.96 -1.68 -14.77
N GLU A 92 -6.93 -1.58 -13.43
CA GLU A 92 -7.07 -0.30 -12.73
C GLU A 92 -5.84 0.60 -12.87
N THR A 93 -4.63 0.02 -12.87
CA THR A 93 -3.38 0.78 -13.08
C THR A 93 -3.28 1.24 -14.53
N LEU A 94 -3.60 0.39 -15.51
CA LEU A 94 -3.50 0.73 -16.93
C LEU A 94 -4.43 1.87 -17.38
N ARG A 95 -5.42 2.28 -16.56
CA ARG A 95 -6.21 3.49 -16.84
C ARG A 95 -5.34 4.76 -16.94
N ASP A 96 -4.17 4.76 -16.32
CA ASP A 96 -3.23 5.88 -16.35
C ASP A 96 -2.08 5.67 -17.36
N GLU A 97 -2.12 4.62 -18.18
CA GLU A 97 -1.00 4.21 -19.05
C GLU A 97 -0.49 5.34 -19.95
N ALA A 98 -1.41 6.13 -20.53
CA ALA A 98 -1.08 7.27 -21.38
C ALA A 98 -0.30 8.38 -20.65
N LEU A 99 -0.34 8.41 -19.32
CA LEU A 99 0.34 9.41 -18.49
C LEU A 99 1.74 8.98 -18.07
N TYR A 100 2.05 7.68 -18.09
CA TYR A 100 3.34 7.16 -17.61
C TYR A 100 4.53 7.66 -18.43
N GLY A 101 4.32 7.94 -19.72
CA GLY A 101 5.42 8.30 -20.61
C GLY A 101 6.45 7.18 -20.72
N THR A 102 7.71 7.52 -20.92
CA THR A 102 8.79 6.55 -21.14
C THR A 102 9.43 6.02 -19.86
N GLU A 103 9.37 6.80 -18.77
CA GLU A 103 10.07 6.49 -17.51
C GLU A 103 9.11 6.12 -16.37
N GLY A 104 7.81 6.40 -16.52
CA GLY A 104 6.79 6.13 -15.52
C GLY A 104 6.31 4.69 -15.51
N GLY A 105 5.32 4.43 -14.67
CA GLY A 105 4.74 3.10 -14.51
C GLY A 105 4.04 2.92 -13.17
N VAL A 106 4.28 1.80 -12.50
CA VAL A 106 3.58 1.46 -11.26
C VAL A 106 4.56 1.27 -10.11
N THR A 107 4.22 1.78 -8.93
CA THR A 107 4.97 1.57 -7.68
C THR A 107 4.12 0.79 -6.70
N PHE A 108 4.71 -0.18 -6.01
CA PHE A 108 4.10 -0.86 -4.87
C PHE A 108 4.67 -0.31 -3.56
N SER A 109 3.80 0.29 -2.74
CA SER A 109 4.09 0.85 -1.41
C SER A 109 3.00 0.38 -0.44
N GLY A 110 2.69 1.13 0.62
CA GLY A 110 1.63 0.77 1.57
C GLY A 110 2.10 0.74 3.01
N GLY A 111 1.72 -0.33 3.70
CA GLY A 111 2.40 -0.76 4.91
C GLY A 111 3.79 -1.28 4.58
N GLU A 112 3.93 -2.58 4.40
CA GLU A 112 5.10 -3.23 3.82
C GLU A 112 4.63 -4.11 2.68
N CYS A 113 4.74 -3.62 1.45
CA CYS A 113 4.23 -4.31 0.26
C CYS A 113 4.86 -5.71 0.09
N MET A 114 6.10 -5.89 0.56
CA MET A 114 6.82 -7.15 0.50
C MET A 114 6.29 -8.21 1.49
N MET A 115 5.35 -7.89 2.38
CA MET A 115 4.56 -8.91 3.11
C MET A 115 3.67 -9.72 2.17
N GLN A 116 3.34 -9.18 0.99
CA GLN A 116 2.54 -9.83 -0.06
C GLN A 116 3.40 -10.08 -1.31
N ALA A 117 4.66 -10.47 -1.13
CA ALA A 117 5.66 -10.57 -2.20
C ALA A 117 5.24 -11.43 -3.39
N ASP A 118 4.52 -12.54 -3.19
CA ASP A 118 4.04 -13.37 -4.30
C ASP A 118 3.08 -12.57 -5.21
N PHE A 119 2.16 -11.82 -4.61
CA PHE A 119 1.22 -10.97 -5.34
C PHE A 119 1.92 -9.79 -6.01
N VAL A 120 2.87 -9.16 -5.31
CA VAL A 120 3.67 -8.08 -5.88
C VAL A 120 4.48 -8.58 -7.07
N ALA A 121 5.17 -9.71 -6.95
CA ALA A 121 5.95 -10.32 -8.03
C ALA A 121 5.09 -10.60 -9.28
N GLU A 122 3.89 -11.17 -9.09
CA GLU A 122 2.97 -11.41 -10.20
C GLU A 122 2.52 -10.10 -10.87
N MET A 123 2.22 -9.07 -10.08
CA MET A 123 1.90 -7.75 -10.61
C MET A 123 3.06 -7.15 -11.41
N LEU A 124 4.28 -7.16 -10.85
CA LEU A 124 5.47 -6.66 -11.52
C LEU A 124 5.67 -7.35 -12.87
N ARG A 125 5.57 -8.69 -12.90
CA ARG A 125 5.66 -9.49 -14.12
C ARG A 125 4.62 -9.07 -15.16
N LEU A 126 3.37 -8.89 -14.76
CA LEU A 126 2.27 -8.47 -15.64
C LEU A 126 2.48 -7.04 -16.19
N ILE A 127 2.96 -6.12 -15.36
CA ILE A 127 3.26 -4.74 -15.76
C ILE A 127 4.44 -4.70 -16.74
N LYS A 128 5.51 -5.44 -16.45
CA LYS A 128 6.68 -5.57 -17.33
C LYS A 128 6.32 -6.18 -18.68
N ALA A 129 5.38 -7.12 -18.73
CA ALA A 129 4.87 -7.68 -19.99
C ALA A 129 4.17 -6.64 -20.88
N ARG A 130 3.77 -5.48 -20.33
CA ARG A 130 3.25 -4.33 -21.10
C ARG A 130 4.35 -3.36 -21.54
N GLY A 131 5.60 -3.60 -21.19
CA GLY A 131 6.71 -2.68 -21.45
C GLY A 131 6.76 -1.48 -20.51
N LEU A 132 6.02 -1.50 -19.41
CA LEU A 132 6.00 -0.44 -18.39
C LEU A 132 7.04 -0.70 -17.30
N THR A 133 7.52 0.37 -16.68
CA THR A 133 8.49 0.26 -15.56
C THR A 133 7.79 -0.04 -14.25
N THR A 134 8.53 -0.65 -13.33
CA THR A 134 8.02 -1.01 -12.01
C THR A 134 8.92 -0.53 -10.88
N ALA A 135 8.34 -0.26 -9.72
CA ALA A 135 9.10 0.10 -8.54
C ALA A 135 8.50 -0.51 -7.27
N ILE A 136 9.34 -0.77 -6.29
CA ILE A 136 8.98 -1.19 -4.94
C ILE A 136 9.47 -0.13 -3.97
N ASP A 137 8.57 0.38 -3.14
CA ASP A 137 8.86 1.23 -2.00
C ASP A 137 8.69 0.41 -0.72
N THR A 138 9.80 0.18 0.00
CA THR A 138 9.88 -0.83 1.05
C THR A 138 10.77 -0.38 2.20
N SER A 139 10.43 -0.80 3.41
CA SER A 139 11.34 -0.75 4.56
C SER A 139 12.41 -1.85 4.53
N GLY A 140 12.17 -2.85 3.68
CA GLY A 140 12.91 -4.09 3.59
C GLY A 140 12.83 -4.98 4.82
N TYR A 141 11.87 -4.72 5.73
CA TYR A 141 11.55 -5.64 6.81
C TYR A 141 10.76 -6.83 6.27
N THR A 142 11.45 -7.71 5.55
CA THR A 142 10.93 -8.95 4.97
C THR A 142 12.07 -9.97 4.83
N SER A 143 11.75 -11.17 4.37
CA SER A 143 12.74 -12.21 4.10
C SER A 143 13.48 -11.98 2.77
N TRP A 144 14.68 -12.54 2.61
CA TRP A 144 15.39 -12.51 1.34
C TRP A 144 14.61 -13.21 0.20
N ASP A 145 13.94 -14.33 0.51
CA ASP A 145 13.04 -15.03 -0.44
C ASP A 145 11.99 -14.09 -1.06
N SER A 146 11.49 -13.14 -0.28
CA SER A 146 10.57 -12.12 -0.76
C SER A 146 11.19 -11.21 -1.82
N PHE A 147 12.47 -10.83 -1.66
CA PHE A 147 13.20 -10.07 -2.67
C PHE A 147 13.49 -10.91 -3.90
N GLU A 148 13.93 -12.15 -3.75
CA GLU A 148 14.27 -13.04 -4.88
C GLU A 148 13.11 -13.18 -5.87
N LYS A 149 11.87 -13.23 -5.36
CA LYS A 149 10.65 -13.27 -6.17
C LYS A 149 10.45 -12.04 -7.07
N THR A 150 10.99 -10.88 -6.70
CA THR A 150 10.74 -9.60 -7.37
C THR A 150 11.93 -9.08 -8.16
N LEU A 151 13.16 -9.62 -7.96
CA LEU A 151 14.39 -9.12 -8.58
C LEU A 151 14.33 -9.03 -10.12
N ASP A 152 13.77 -10.04 -10.80
CA ASP A 152 13.73 -10.07 -12.27
C ASP A 152 12.75 -9.06 -12.88
N PHE A 153 11.81 -8.55 -12.08
CA PHE A 153 10.69 -7.75 -12.56
C PHE A 153 10.62 -6.36 -11.95
N CYS A 154 11.44 -6.05 -10.96
CA CYS A 154 11.50 -4.74 -10.30
C CYS A 154 12.62 -3.89 -10.91
N ASP A 155 12.29 -2.74 -11.49
CA ASP A 155 13.30 -1.83 -12.04
C ASP A 155 13.95 -0.97 -10.94
N TRP A 156 13.19 -0.61 -9.88
CA TRP A 156 13.64 0.32 -8.84
C TRP A 156 13.18 -0.12 -7.45
N TYR A 157 14.12 -0.24 -6.51
CA TYR A 157 13.81 -0.32 -5.09
C TYR A 157 14.06 1.04 -4.44
N LEU A 158 12.99 1.66 -3.94
CA LEU A 158 13.04 2.78 -3.02
C LEU A 158 13.11 2.18 -1.61
N TYR A 159 14.29 2.25 -1.01
CA TYR A 159 14.58 1.56 0.24
C TYR A 159 14.68 2.54 1.40
N ASP A 160 13.78 2.40 2.35
CA ASP A 160 13.69 3.29 3.51
C ASP A 160 14.67 2.91 4.63
N VAL A 161 15.77 3.66 4.74
CA VAL A 161 16.66 3.59 5.91
C VAL A 161 16.16 4.57 6.97
N LYS A 162 15.26 4.11 7.86
CA LYS A 162 14.61 5.02 8.83
C LYS A 162 15.42 5.28 10.11
N MET A 163 16.50 4.53 10.37
CA MET A 163 17.46 4.82 11.45
C MET A 163 18.78 4.08 11.21
N TYR A 164 19.90 4.81 11.23
CA TYR A 164 21.23 4.22 11.05
C TYR A 164 21.80 3.58 12.32
N ASN A 165 21.52 4.16 13.50
CA ASN A 165 22.04 3.68 14.77
C ASN A 165 21.18 2.52 15.32
N ASP A 166 21.78 1.34 15.49
CA ASP A 166 21.08 0.12 15.92
C ASP A 166 20.43 0.23 17.32
N ALA A 167 21.10 0.90 18.27
CA ALA A 167 20.54 1.08 19.61
C ALA A 167 19.30 1.99 19.58
N LEU A 168 19.32 3.05 18.77
CA LEU A 168 18.16 3.92 18.56
C LEU A 168 17.07 3.23 17.75
N HIS A 169 17.44 2.39 16.77
CA HIS A 169 16.51 1.59 15.98
C HIS A 169 15.70 0.65 16.89
N LYS A 170 16.34 -0.02 17.85
CA LYS A 170 15.67 -0.94 18.79
C LYS A 170 14.83 -0.23 19.87
N ASN A 171 15.29 0.93 20.35
CA ASN A 171 14.68 1.60 21.50
C ASN A 171 13.66 2.70 21.14
N THR A 172 13.57 3.08 19.87
CA THR A 172 12.52 4.01 19.42
C THR A 172 11.27 3.21 19.07
N PRO A 173 10.06 3.60 19.52
CA PRO A 173 8.82 2.84 19.30
C PRO A 173 8.47 2.55 17.84
N ALA A 174 9.21 3.13 16.89
CA ALA A 174 9.00 3.00 15.48
C ALA A 174 9.08 1.55 14.94
N TRP A 175 9.50 0.59 15.76
CA TRP A 175 9.81 -0.77 15.31
C TRP A 175 9.34 -1.84 16.30
N THR A 176 8.31 -1.54 17.11
CA THR A 176 7.67 -2.61 17.90
C THR A 176 6.99 -3.58 16.94
N ILE A 177 7.60 -4.75 16.77
CA ILE A 177 7.01 -5.85 16.00
C ILE A 177 5.84 -6.37 16.84
N SER A 178 4.64 -6.34 16.26
CA SER A 178 3.44 -6.89 16.90
C SER A 178 3.40 -8.40 16.83
#